data_AF-A0A2X4TK22-F1
#
_entry.id   AF-A0A2X4TK22-F1
#
_cell.length_a   1.000
_cell.length_b   1.000
_cell.length_c   1.000
_cell.angle_alpha   90.00
_cell.angle_beta   90.00
_cell.angle_gamma   90.00
#
_symmetry.space_group_name_H-M   'P 1'
#
loop_
_entity.id
_entity.type
_entity.pdbx_description
1 polymer ?
#
loop_
_entity_poly.entity_id
_entity_poly.type
_entity_poly.pdbx_seq_one_letter_code
_entity_poly.pdbx_strand_id
1 'polypeptide(L)'
;MFKNTSKQINFIPGLRLPLFDGGRLNANLASTRAASNILIERYNQSVLNAVRDVAINGARLQTLNDERDMQVQRVDATRYTQASAEAALKQGLGSRLQATEARLPVLSEQVSLLMLDTQRIIQSIQLIKSLGGGYQAA
;
A
#
# COMPACT_ATOMS: atom_id res chain seq x y z
N MET A 1 56.58 -44.82 -45.12
CA MET A 1 55.29 -44.86 -45.84
C MET A 1 54.19 -45.17 -44.83
N PHE A 2 53.68 -44.17 -44.11
CA PHE A 2 52.59 -44.34 -43.14
C PHE A 2 51.31 -43.73 -43.72
N LYS A 3 50.25 -44.54 -43.65
CA LYS A 3 48.97 -44.42 -44.35
C LYS A 3 48.31 -43.04 -44.14
N ASN A 4 47.88 -42.44 -45.24
CA ASN A 4 47.02 -41.25 -45.23
C ASN A 4 45.78 -41.50 -44.37
N THR A 5 45.58 -40.61 -43.41
CA THR A 5 44.37 -40.49 -42.61
C THR A 5 43.19 -40.19 -43.54
N SER A 6 42.25 -41.12 -43.63
CA SER A 6 40.96 -40.88 -44.27
C SER A 6 40.03 -40.23 -43.24
N LYS A 7 39.95 -38.90 -43.23
CA LYS A 7 38.87 -38.20 -42.49
C LYS A 7 37.60 -38.26 -43.32
N GLN A 8 36.61 -39.03 -42.85
CA GLN A 8 35.25 -38.95 -43.36
C GLN A 8 34.42 -38.02 -42.47
N ILE A 9 33.79 -37.02 -43.07
CA ILE A 9 32.80 -36.17 -42.44
C ILE A 9 31.48 -36.49 -43.12
N ASN A 10 30.54 -37.09 -42.38
CA ASN A 10 29.18 -37.30 -42.86
C ASN A 10 28.29 -36.16 -42.33
N PHE A 11 27.59 -35.51 -43.25
CA PHE A 11 26.58 -34.50 -42.98
C PHE A 11 25.28 -34.92 -43.67
N ILE A 12 24.24 -35.21 -42.88
CA ILE A 12 22.92 -35.59 -43.39
C ILE A 12 21.90 -34.57 -42.85
N PRO A 13 21.49 -33.57 -43.65
CA PRO A 13 20.43 -32.67 -43.23
C PRO A 13 19.07 -33.40 -43.33
N GLY A 14 18.28 -33.34 -42.25
CA GLY A 14 16.93 -33.90 -42.20
C GLY A 14 15.89 -32.80 -42.00
N LEU A 15 14.87 -32.74 -42.86
CA LEU A 15 13.71 -31.85 -42.72
C LEU A 15 12.50 -32.70 -42.35
N ARG A 16 11.87 -32.42 -41.20
CA ARG A 16 10.63 -33.07 -40.77
C ARG A 16 9.50 -32.05 -40.80
N LEU A 17 8.58 -32.21 -41.75
CA LEU A 17 7.33 -31.46 -41.83
C LEU A 17 6.16 -32.42 -41.60
N PRO A 18 5.47 -32.35 -40.45
CA PRO A 18 4.32 -33.21 -40.21
C PRO A 18 3.14 -32.75 -41.06
N LEU A 19 2.73 -33.58 -42.02
CA LEU A 19 1.58 -33.30 -42.89
C LEU A 19 0.24 -33.64 -42.20
N PHE A 20 0.25 -34.57 -41.23
CA PHE A 20 -0.92 -34.98 -40.45
C PHE A 20 -0.53 -35.21 -38.98
N ASP A 21 -0.82 -34.23 -38.12
CA ASP A 21 -0.50 -34.26 -36.69
C ASP A 21 -1.72 -34.58 -35.79
N GLY A 22 -2.86 -34.96 -36.37
CA GLY A 22 -4.09 -35.32 -35.64
C GLY A 22 -4.65 -34.20 -34.74
N GLY A 23 -4.29 -32.93 -35.01
CA GLY A 23 -4.65 -31.78 -34.19
C GLY A 23 -3.71 -31.51 -33.00
N ARG A 24 -2.70 -32.36 -32.72
CA ARG A 24 -1.75 -32.19 -31.61
C ARG A 24 -0.99 -30.87 -31.65
N LEU A 25 -0.54 -30.44 -32.84
CA LEU A 25 0.15 -29.15 -32.99
C LEU A 25 -0.79 -27.97 -32.68
N ASN A 26 -2.04 -28.04 -33.11
CA ASN A 26 -3.06 -27.04 -32.82
C ASN A 26 -3.44 -27.03 -31.33
N ALA A 27 -3.54 -28.20 -30.69
CA ALA A 27 -3.80 -28.33 -29.26
C ALA A 27 -2.65 -27.75 -28.41
N ASN A 28 -1.39 -28.01 -28.78
CA ASN A 28 -0.24 -27.41 -28.13
C ASN A 28 -0.23 -25.88 -28.29
N LEU A 29 -0.48 -25.38 -29.51
CA LEU A 29 -0.59 -23.94 -29.75
C LEU A 29 -1.72 -23.30 -28.92
N ALA A 30 -2.88 -23.96 -28.83
CA ALA A 30 -4.00 -23.52 -28.00
C ALA A 30 -3.62 -23.47 -26.52
N SER A 31 -2.92 -24.50 -26.02
CA SER A 31 -2.41 -24.54 -24.64
C SER A 31 -1.41 -23.41 -24.36
N THR A 32 -0.45 -23.17 -25.25
CA THR A 32 0.51 -22.06 -25.12
C THR A 32 -0.17 -20.70 -25.15
N ARG A 33 -1.15 -20.50 -26.04
CA ARG A 33 -1.95 -19.26 -26.08
C ARG A 33 -2.76 -19.06 -24.81
N ALA A 34 -3.41 -20.11 -24.30
CA ALA A 34 -4.14 -20.05 -23.04
C ALA A 34 -3.21 -19.69 -21.87
N ALA A 35 -2.02 -20.29 -21.79
CA ALA A 35 -1.01 -19.95 -20.79
C ALA A 35 -0.56 -18.48 -20.89
N SER A 36 -0.34 -17.97 -22.11
CA SER A 36 -0.01 -16.57 -22.33
C SER A 36 -1.14 -15.63 -21.88
N ASN A 37 -2.39 -15.95 -22.21
CA ASN A 37 -3.55 -15.17 -21.78
C ASN A 37 -3.67 -15.14 -20.25
N ILE A 38 -3.40 -16.25 -19.57
CA ILE A 38 -3.37 -16.31 -18.09
C ILE A 38 -2.30 -15.36 -17.53
N LEU A 39 -1.12 -15.29 -18.15
CA LEU A 39 -0.06 -14.38 -17.71
C LEU A 39 -0.44 -12.91 -17.90
N ILE A 40 -1.06 -12.58 -19.03
CA ILE A 40 -1.56 -11.23 -19.31
C ILE A 40 -2.63 -10.85 -18.27
N GLU A 41 -3.57 -11.75 -17.98
CA GLU A 41 -4.61 -11.49 -16.99
C GLU A 41 -4.03 -11.29 -15.59
N ARG A 42 -3.06 -12.11 -15.19
CA ARG A 42 -2.35 -11.93 -13.90
C ARG A 42 -1.65 -10.58 -13.82
N TYR A 43 -1.02 -10.14 -14.91
CA TYR A 43 -0.40 -8.81 -14.98
C TYR A 43 -1.45 -7.71 -14.82
N ASN A 44 -2.53 -7.76 -15.60
CA ASN A 44 -3.62 -6.79 -15.53
C ASN A 44 -4.20 -6.70 -14.12
N GLN A 45 -4.46 -7.86 -13.48
CA GLN A 45 -4.97 -7.92 -12.13
C GLN A 45 -3.98 -7.34 -11.11
N SER A 46 -2.69 -7.59 -11.27
CA SER A 46 -1.64 -7.02 -10.39
C SER A 46 -1.59 -5.51 -10.48
N VAL A 47 -1.65 -4.96 -11.71
CA VAL A 47 -1.65 -3.51 -11.93
C VAL A 47 -2.92 -2.88 -11.37
N LEU A 48 -4.08 -3.48 -11.62
CA LEU A 48 -5.37 -3.01 -11.10
C LEU A 48 -5.38 -2.99 -9.57
N ASN A 49 -4.89 -4.05 -8.93
CA ASN A 49 -4.80 -4.13 -7.48
C ASN A 49 -3.85 -3.05 -6.92
N ALA A 50 -2.69 -2.83 -7.54
CA ALA A 50 -1.75 -1.81 -7.09
C ALA A 50 -2.37 -0.40 -7.15
N VAL A 51 -3.03 -0.05 -8.25
CA VAL A 51 -3.70 1.25 -8.40
C VAL A 51 -4.83 1.41 -7.36
N ARG A 52 -5.62 0.35 -7.15
CA ARG A 52 -6.68 0.33 -6.14
C ARG A 52 -6.13 0.55 -4.74
N ASP A 53 -5.05 -0.14 -4.37
CA ASP A 53 -4.44 -0.04 -3.04
C ASP A 53 -3.91 1.37 -2.77
N VAL A 54 -3.27 2.00 -3.77
CA VAL A 54 -2.80 3.40 -3.67
C VAL A 54 -3.98 4.34 -3.47
N ALA A 55 -5.06 4.19 -4.25
CA ALA A 55 -6.25 5.03 -4.13
C ALA A 55 -6.92 4.90 -2.76
N ILE A 56 -7.09 3.66 -2.26
CA ILE A 56 -7.68 3.40 -0.94
C ILE A 56 -6.80 3.99 0.17
N ASN A 57 -5.49 3.75 0.13
CA ASN A 57 -4.59 4.20 1.17
C ASN A 57 -4.41 5.72 1.17
N GLY A 58 -4.41 6.36 0.00
CA GLY A 58 -4.38 7.81 -0.15
C GLY A 58 -5.65 8.47 0.37
N ALA A 59 -6.82 7.96 -0.01
CA ALA A 59 -8.10 8.47 0.48
C ALA A 59 -8.22 8.35 2.00
N ARG A 60 -7.81 7.21 2.57
CA ARG A 60 -7.81 7.01 4.03
C ARG A 60 -6.86 7.97 4.76
N LEU A 61 -5.69 8.26 4.19
CA LEU A 61 -4.77 9.24 4.76
C LEU A 61 -5.39 10.64 4.75
N GLN A 62 -6.08 11.01 3.68
CA GLN A 62 -6.79 12.29 3.59
C GLN A 62 -7.88 12.40 4.67
N THR A 63 -8.72 11.38 4.82
CA THR A 63 -9.75 11.35 5.87
C THR A 63 -9.15 11.51 7.26
N LEU A 64 -8.04 10.82 7.56
CA LEU A 64 -7.34 10.98 8.84
C LEU A 64 -6.77 12.40 9.05
N ASN A 65 -6.35 13.09 7.98
CA ASN A 65 -5.92 14.49 8.08
C ASN A 65 -7.10 15.38 8.46
N ASP A 66 -8.24 15.22 7.80
CA ASP A 66 -9.45 16.01 8.06
C ASP A 66 -9.96 15.75 9.50
N GLU A 67 -9.97 14.49 9.95
CA GLU A 67 -10.30 14.12 11.34
C GLU A 67 -9.35 14.76 12.36
N ARG A 68 -8.06 14.79 12.05
CA ARG A 68 -7.03 15.39 12.91
C ARG A 68 -7.24 16.89 13.05
N ASP A 69 -7.59 17.60 11.98
CA ASP A 69 -7.87 19.03 12.03
C ASP A 69 -9.12 19.35 12.85
N MET A 70 -10.17 18.53 12.73
CA MET A 70 -11.35 18.62 13.61
C MET A 70 -10.98 18.34 15.08
N GLN A 71 -10.10 17.37 15.33
CA GLN A 71 -9.65 17.04 16.68
C GLN A 71 -8.84 18.16 17.33
N VAL A 72 -8.00 18.87 16.56
CA VAL A 72 -7.30 20.07 17.04
C VAL A 72 -8.30 21.12 17.51
N GLN A 73 -9.37 21.36 16.74
CA GLN A 73 -10.42 22.31 17.14
C GLN A 73 -11.12 21.89 18.43
N ARG A 74 -11.30 20.59 18.69
CA ARG A 74 -11.84 20.07 19.96
C ARG A 74 -10.91 20.32 21.14
N VAL A 75 -9.60 20.13 20.96
CA VAL A 75 -8.59 20.48 21.98
C VAL A 75 -8.65 21.97 22.30
N ASP A 76 -8.75 22.83 21.29
CA ASP A 76 -8.81 24.28 21.52
C ASP A 76 -10.14 24.72 22.16
N ALA A 77 -11.26 24.09 21.80
CA ALA A 77 -12.54 24.34 22.47
C ALA A 77 -12.51 23.94 23.95
N THR A 78 -11.92 22.79 24.29
CA THR A 78 -11.80 22.36 25.70
C THR A 78 -10.83 23.24 26.50
N ARG A 79 -9.77 23.77 25.86
CA ARG A 79 -8.86 24.75 26.47
C ARG A 79 -9.57 26.04 26.86
N TYR A 80 -10.55 26.49 26.08
CA TYR A 80 -11.35 27.67 26.44
C TYR A 80 -12.11 27.44 27.76
N THR A 81 -12.72 26.28 27.92
CA THR A 81 -13.42 25.88 29.17
C THR A 81 -12.45 25.80 30.35
N GLN A 82 -11.26 25.22 30.14
CA GLN A 82 -10.21 25.18 31.16
C GLN A 82 -9.80 26.61 31.58
N ALA A 83 -9.54 27.49 30.62
CA ALA A 83 -9.13 28.87 30.88
C ALA A 83 -10.20 29.65 31.66
N SER A 84 -11.49 29.41 31.36
CA SER A 84 -12.62 29.99 32.09
C SER A 84 -12.64 29.52 33.55
N ALA A 85 -12.48 28.23 33.81
CA ALA A 85 -12.44 27.69 35.17
C ALA A 85 -11.23 28.22 35.97
N GLU A 86 -10.07 28.35 35.32
CA GLU A 86 -8.87 28.95 35.93
C GLU A 86 -9.06 30.44 36.23
N ALA A 87 -9.75 31.19 35.37
CA ALA A 87 -10.08 32.59 35.61
C ALA A 87 -11.06 32.74 36.80
N ALA A 88 -12.10 31.90 36.88
CA ALA A 88 -13.03 31.89 38.00
C ALA A 88 -12.33 31.62 39.34
N LEU A 89 -11.39 30.66 39.37
CA LEU A 89 -10.57 30.40 40.56
C LEU A 89 -9.72 31.62 40.95
N LYS A 90 -9.07 32.29 39.99
CA LYS A 90 -8.25 33.49 40.25
C LYS A 90 -9.06 34.65 40.83
N GLN A 91 -10.33 34.77 40.46
CA GLN A 91 -11.25 35.78 40.99
C GLN A 91 -11.94 35.34 42.29
N GLY A 92 -11.63 34.16 42.83
CA GLY A 92 -12.28 33.60 44.02
C GLY A 92 -13.73 33.14 43.80
N LEU A 93 -14.17 33.05 42.54
CA LEU A 93 -15.52 32.65 42.13
C LEU A 93 -15.65 31.13 41.89
N GLY A 94 -14.55 30.38 41.96
CA GLY A 94 -14.51 28.94 41.71
C GLY A 94 -13.56 28.19 42.65
N SER A 95 -13.74 26.88 42.76
CA SER A 95 -12.90 26.04 43.62
C SER A 95 -11.66 25.50 42.89
N ARG A 96 -10.61 25.18 43.66
CA ARG A 96 -9.39 24.58 43.09
C ARG A 96 -9.65 23.20 42.47
N LEU A 97 -10.63 22.47 43.00
CA LEU A 97 -11.08 21.19 42.45
C LEU A 97 -11.67 21.39 41.05
N GLN A 98 -12.60 22.34 40.89
CA GLN A 98 -13.21 22.64 39.58
C GLN A 98 -12.17 23.03 38.52
N ALA A 99 -11.18 23.86 38.87
CA ALA A 99 -10.11 24.23 37.95
C ALA A 99 -9.20 23.03 37.58
N THR A 100 -9.05 22.06 38.48
CA THR A 100 -8.28 20.84 38.22
C THR A 100 -9.07 19.85 37.35
N GLU A 101 -10.36 19.67 37.64
CA GLU A 101 -11.28 18.83 36.86
C GLU A 101 -11.42 19.35 35.43
N ALA A 102 -11.41 20.67 35.23
CA ALA A 102 -11.47 21.29 33.90
C ALA A 102 -10.27 20.97 32.99
N ARG A 103 -9.18 20.40 33.54
CA ARG A 103 -8.02 19.92 32.76
C ARG A 103 -8.23 18.52 32.19
N LEU A 104 -9.09 17.71 32.78
CA LEU A 104 -9.31 16.33 32.37
C LEU A 104 -9.85 16.22 30.93
N PRO A 105 -10.83 17.04 30.49
CA PRO A 105 -11.29 17.02 29.10
C PRO A 105 -10.17 17.38 28.11
N VAL A 106 -9.37 18.40 28.43
CA VAL A 106 -8.25 18.83 27.57
C VAL A 106 -7.25 17.70 27.39
N LEU A 107 -6.90 16.98 28.47
CA LEU A 107 -6.00 15.83 28.40
C LEU A 107 -6.61 14.69 27.57
N SER A 108 -7.88 14.39 27.76
CA SER A 108 -8.59 13.37 26.98
C SER A 108 -8.57 13.68 25.48
N GLU A 109 -8.87 14.91 25.09
CA GLU A 109 -8.84 15.33 23.68
C GLU A 109 -7.42 15.33 23.09
N GLN A 110 -6.39 15.63 23.89
CA GLN A 110 -4.99 15.52 23.48
C GLN A 110 -4.56 14.06 23.26
N VAL A 111 -5.01 13.14 24.09
CA VAL A 111 -4.76 11.70 23.90
C VAL A 111 -5.42 11.22 22.61
N SER A 112 -6.67 11.62 22.34
CA SER A 112 -7.35 11.31 21.07
C SER A 112 -6.61 11.88 19.86
N LEU A 113 -6.08 13.11 19.96
CA LEU A 113 -5.26 13.72 18.91
C LEU A 113 -3.98 12.90 18.64
N LEU A 114 -3.29 12.46 19.70
CA LEU A 114 -2.09 11.62 19.59
C LEU A 114 -2.40 10.26 18.95
N MET A 115 -3.55 9.67 19.26
CA MET A 115 -4.01 8.43 18.61
C MET A 115 -4.24 8.63 17.12
N LEU A 116 -4.86 9.75 16.71
CA LEU A 116 -5.03 10.08 15.28
C LEU A 116 -3.69 10.30 14.58
N ASP A 117 -2.75 11.04 15.20
CA ASP A 117 -1.42 11.24 14.62
C ASP A 117 -0.65 9.91 14.46
N THR A 118 -0.81 8.98 15.41
CA THR A 118 -0.26 7.62 15.31
C THR A 118 -0.86 6.85 14.12
N GLN A 119 -2.18 6.89 13.97
CA GLN A 119 -2.86 6.24 12.84
C GLN A 119 -2.43 6.85 11.50
N ARG A 120 -2.24 8.17 11.42
CA ARG A 120 -1.74 8.87 10.22
C ARG A 120 -0.34 8.41 9.83
N ILE A 121 0.56 8.23 10.79
CA ILE A 121 1.92 7.72 10.53
C ILE A 121 1.85 6.30 9.99
N ILE A 122 1.08 5.41 10.62
CA ILE A 122 0.89 4.03 10.15
C ILE A 122 0.32 4.00 8.73
N GLN A 123 -0.70 4.82 8.47
CA GLN A 123 -1.33 4.92 7.15
C GLN A 123 -0.37 5.47 6.09
N SER A 124 0.49 6.43 6.45
CA SER A 124 1.51 6.97 5.56
C SER A 124 2.54 5.89 5.17
N ILE A 125 2.95 5.04 6.13
CA ILE A 125 3.83 3.89 5.86
C ILE A 125 3.14 2.89 4.92
N GLN A 126 1.84 2.62 5.10
CA GLN A 126 1.07 1.75 4.21
C GLN A 126 0.99 2.31 2.79
N LEU A 127 0.76 3.63 2.65
CA LEU A 127 0.74 4.29 1.35
C LEU A 127 2.12 4.20 0.66
N ILE A 128 3.21 4.46 1.39
CA ILE A 128 4.58 4.30 0.86
C ILE A 128 4.80 2.88 0.36
N LYS A 129 4.35 1.87 1.11
CA LYS A 129 4.41 0.46 0.69
C LYS A 129 3.61 0.20 -0.59
N SER A 130 2.37 0.69 -0.69
CA SER A 130 1.52 0.53 -1.88
C SER A 130 2.08 1.22 -3.12
N LEU A 131 2.80 2.34 -2.95
CA LEU A 131 3.49 3.04 -4.03
C LEU A 131 4.77 2.32 -4.51
N GLY A 132 5.07 1.13 -3.97
CA GLY A 132 6.23 0.35 -4.35
C GLY A 132 7.46 0.58 -3.47
N GLY A 133 7.32 1.26 -2.32
CA GLY A 133 8.30 1.26 -1.23
C GLY A 133 9.76 1.36 -1.67
N GLY A 134 10.13 2.41 -2.42
CA GLY A 134 11.52 2.69 -2.80
C GLY A 134 12.25 1.54 -3.52
N TYR A 135 11.54 0.65 -4.21
CA TYR A 135 12.11 -0.53 -4.85
C TYR A 135 13.20 -0.16 -5.88
N GLN A 136 14.47 -0.19 -5.45
CA GLN A 136 15.60 -0.47 -6.32
C GLN A 136 15.60 -1.98 -6.52
N ALA A 137 15.10 -2.42 -7.67
CA ALA A 137 15.36 -3.77 -8.15
C ALA A 137 16.88 -3.95 -8.23
N ALA A 138 17.41 -4.95 -7.53
CA ALA A 138 18.79 -5.42 -7.72
C ALA A 138 18.93 -6.10 -9.09
#